data_AF-D1QS74-F1
#
_entry.id   AF-D1QS74-F1
#
_cell.length_a   1.000
_cell.length_b   1.000
_cell.length_c   1.000
_cell.angle_alpha   90.00
_cell.angle_beta   90.00
_cell.angle_gamma   90.00
#
_symmetry.space_group_name_H-M   'P 1'
#
loop_
_entity.id
_entity.type
_entity.pdbx_description
1 polymer ?
#
loop_
_entity_poly.entity_id
_entity_poly.type
_entity_poly.pdbx_seq_one_letter_code
_entity_poly.pdbx_strand_id
1 'polypeptide(L)'
;MDKYEKMNHLMQEYETLAQTNLHLALRKMIDLYFNVAYDDCFCYEVYDGIELWLQENADRQLVTYIQERYERGVKGYEKLIKVIEAGMKPK
;
A
#
# COMPACT_ATOMS: atom_id res chain seq x y z
N MET A 1 -3.35 4.86 23.65
CA MET A 1 -3.35 3.90 22.54
C MET A 1 -2.05 4.10 21.79
N ASP A 2 -1.20 3.08 21.85
CA ASP A 2 0.15 3.07 21.30
C ASP A 2 0.12 3.13 19.76
N LYS A 3 1.15 3.67 19.12
CA LYS A 3 1.19 3.79 17.65
C LYS A 3 1.14 2.41 16.97
N TYR A 4 1.76 1.40 17.58
CA TYR A 4 1.74 0.01 17.10
C TYR A 4 0.35 -0.63 17.19
N GLU A 5 -0.38 -0.36 18.27
CA GLU A 5 -1.74 -0.87 18.47
C GLU A 5 -2.70 -0.30 17.41
N LYS A 6 -2.62 1.01 17.15
CA LYS A 6 -3.39 1.66 16.07
C LYS A 6 -3.09 1.08 14.70
N MET A 7 -1.82 0.78 14.43
CA MET A 7 -1.39 0.18 13.18
C MET A 7 -1.94 -1.23 13.00
N ASN A 8 -1.83 -2.08 14.01
CA ASN A 8 -2.38 -3.44 13.96
C ASN A 8 -3.88 -3.42 13.70
N HIS A 9 -4.61 -2.52 14.37
CA HIS A 9 -6.04 -2.33 14.10
C HIS A 9 -6.31 -1.89 12.66
N LEU A 10 -5.54 -0.95 12.11
CA LEU A 10 -5.69 -0.51 10.72
C LEU A 10 -5.43 -1.64 9.72
N MET A 11 -4.39 -2.45 9.93
CA MET A 11 -4.10 -3.59 9.05
C MET A 11 -5.26 -4.60 9.07
N GLN A 12 -5.78 -4.95 10.26
CA GLN A 12 -6.93 -5.85 10.41
C GLN A 12 -8.20 -5.29 9.78
N GLU A 13 -8.44 -3.98 9.92
CA GLU A 13 -9.56 -3.31 9.26
C GLU A 13 -9.46 -3.41 7.73
N TYR A 14 -8.26 -3.26 7.18
CA TYR A 14 -8.05 -3.30 5.73
C TYR A 14 -8.10 -4.73 5.19
N GLU A 15 -7.63 -5.72 5.95
CA GLU A 15 -7.83 -7.14 5.63
C GLU A 15 -9.31 -7.52 5.63
N THR A 16 -10.08 -7.07 6.63
CA THR A 16 -11.52 -7.27 6.69
C THR A 16 -12.22 -6.58 5.54
N LEU A 17 -11.81 -5.34 5.22
CA LEU A 17 -12.34 -4.60 4.10
C LEU A 17 -12.04 -5.30 2.78
N ALA A 18 -10.87 -5.91 2.61
CA ALA A 18 -10.51 -6.61 1.38
C ALA A 18 -11.46 -7.78 1.06
N GLN A 19 -12.08 -8.40 2.07
CA GLN A 19 -13.09 -9.45 1.88
C GLN A 19 -14.38 -8.94 1.23
N THR A 20 -14.66 -7.64 1.34
CA THR A 20 -15.89 -7.02 0.80
C THR A 20 -15.62 -6.07 -0.37
N ASN A 21 -14.48 -5.36 -0.34
CA ASN A 21 -14.05 -4.41 -1.34
C ASN A 21 -12.51 -4.34 -1.40
N LEU A 22 -11.94 -5.27 -2.17
CA LEU A 22 -10.51 -5.37 -2.39
C LEU A 22 -9.89 -4.07 -2.93
N HIS A 23 -10.50 -3.46 -3.96
CA HIS A 23 -9.95 -2.23 -4.56
C HIS A 23 -9.84 -1.08 -3.56
N LEU A 24 -10.82 -0.91 -2.66
CA LEU A 24 -10.76 0.12 -1.63
C LEU A 24 -9.69 -0.19 -0.58
N ALA A 25 -9.54 -1.47 -0.19
CA ALA A 25 -8.47 -1.90 0.71
C ALA A 25 -7.07 -1.62 0.12
N LEU A 26 -6.85 -1.93 -1.16
CA LEU A 26 -5.59 -1.67 -1.85
C LEU A 26 -5.26 -0.18 -1.90
N ARG A 27 -6.24 0.69 -2.19
CA ARG A 27 -6.05 2.15 -2.14
C ARG A 27 -5.70 2.65 -0.75
N LYS A 28 -6.35 2.11 0.29
CA LYS A 28 -6.03 2.44 1.69
C LYS A 28 -4.63 1.97 2.10
N MET A 29 -4.17 0.83 1.59
CA MET A 29 -2.79 0.36 1.79
C MET A 29 -1.77 1.26 1.10
N ILE A 30 -2.07 1.76 -0.10
CA ILE A 30 -1.26 2.79 -0.77
C ILE A 30 -1.23 4.07 0.06
N ASP A 31 -2.39 4.54 0.53
CA ASP A 31 -2.47 5.73 1.38
C ASP A 31 -1.62 5.59 2.65
N LEU A 32 -1.65 4.40 3.25
CA LEU A 32 -0.89 4.05 4.43
C LEU A 32 0.62 4.02 4.15
N TYR A 33 1.04 3.48 3.01
CA TYR A 33 2.43 3.40 2.57
C TYR A 33 3.11 4.78 2.51
N PHE A 34 2.39 5.81 2.06
CA PHE A 34 2.90 7.18 1.96
C PHE A 34 2.62 8.04 3.20
N ASN A 35 2.04 7.48 4.25
CA ASN A 35 1.62 8.26 5.40
C ASN A 35 2.80 8.55 6.35
N VAL A 36 3.27 9.79 6.31
CA VAL A 36 4.39 10.28 7.15
C VAL A 36 4.13 10.20 8.65
N ALA A 37 2.87 10.13 9.09
CA ALA A 37 2.54 9.97 10.52
C ALA A 37 3.01 8.61 11.08
N TYR A 38 3.29 7.65 10.19
CA TYR A 38 3.73 6.29 10.48
C TYR A 38 5.12 5.96 9.92
N ASP A 39 5.91 6.95 9.45
CA ASP A 39 7.22 6.75 8.78
C ASP A 39 8.31 6.09 9.68
N ASP A 40 8.01 5.89 10.98
CA ASP A 40 8.84 5.16 11.95
C ASP A 40 8.09 4.00 12.65
N CYS A 41 6.84 3.74 12.27
CA CYS A 41 6.01 2.67 12.85
C CYS A 41 6.11 1.36 12.06
N PHE A 42 6.42 1.45 10.77
CA PHE A 42 6.62 0.29 9.92
C PHE A 42 8.06 -0.22 10.04
N CYS A 43 8.22 -1.46 10.51
CA CYS A 43 9.44 -2.19 10.18
C CYS A 43 9.44 -2.51 8.68
N TYR A 44 10.62 -2.80 8.12
CA TYR A 44 10.78 -3.14 6.70
C TYR A 44 9.81 -4.26 6.25
N GLU A 45 9.48 -5.21 7.14
CA GLU A 45 8.57 -6.32 6.85
C GLU A 45 7.13 -5.86 6.53
N VAL A 46 6.64 -4.77 7.12
CA VAL A 46 5.29 -4.28 6.82
C VAL A 46 5.25 -3.60 5.46
N TYR A 47 6.29 -2.83 5.11
CA TYR A 47 6.41 -2.26 3.78
C TYR A 47 6.51 -3.36 2.71
N ASP A 48 7.30 -4.39 2.98
CA ASP A 48 7.42 -5.55 2.07
C ASP A 48 6.09 -6.31 1.96
N GLY A 49 5.34 -6.45 3.06
CA GLY A 49 4.00 -7.05 3.05
C GLY A 49 2.99 -6.26 2.21
N ILE A 50 2.98 -4.93 2.35
CA ILE A 50 2.14 -4.04 1.52
C ILE A 50 2.54 -4.16 0.05
N GLU A 51 3.85 -4.12 -0.25
CA GLU A 51 4.38 -4.23 -1.61
C GLU A 51 4.00 -5.56 -2.26
N LEU A 52 4.19 -6.68 -1.55
CA LEU A 52 3.78 -8.01 -2.02
C LEU A 52 2.29 -8.05 -2.30
N TRP A 53 1.46 -7.54 -1.38
CA TRP A 53 0.02 -7.57 -1.55
C TRP A 53 -0.44 -6.76 -2.78
N LEU A 54 0.15 -5.58 -2.99
CA LEU A 54 -0.10 -4.74 -4.16
C LEU A 54 0.40 -5.39 -5.46
N GLN A 55 1.51 -6.13 -5.40
CA GLN A 55 2.04 -6.86 -6.55
C GLN A 55 1.13 -8.04 -6.95
N GLU A 56 0.64 -8.81 -5.98
CA GLU A 56 -0.26 -9.94 -6.24
C GLU A 56 -1.61 -9.51 -6.81
N ASN A 57 -2.06 -8.30 -6.45
CA ASN A 57 -3.33 -7.72 -6.88
C ASN A 57 -3.12 -6.54 -7.83
N ALA A 58 -2.03 -6.58 -8.59
CA ALA A 58 -1.60 -5.46 -9.40
C ALA A 58 -2.64 -5.10 -10.47
N ASP A 59 -3.03 -3.83 -10.48
CA ASP A 59 -4.01 -3.27 -11.42
C ASP A 59 -3.51 -1.90 -11.88
N ARG A 60 -3.71 -1.59 -13.16
CA ARG A 60 -3.37 -0.29 -13.76
C ARG A 60 -4.06 0.88 -13.04
N GLN A 61 -5.25 0.66 -12.48
CA GLN A 61 -5.95 1.66 -11.67
C GLN A 61 -5.18 2.07 -10.41
N LEU A 62 -4.36 1.18 -9.83
CA LEU A 62 -3.54 1.50 -8.68
C LEU A 62 -2.37 2.44 -9.06
N VAL A 63 -1.76 2.20 -10.23
CA VAL A 63 -0.75 3.09 -10.81
C VAL A 63 -1.34 4.47 -11.07
N THR A 64 -2.50 4.54 -11.71
CA THR A 64 -3.21 5.82 -11.95
C THR A 64 -3.53 6.52 -10.63
N TYR A 65 -4.04 5.78 -9.64
CA TYR A 65 -4.36 6.34 -8.32
C TYR A 65 -3.13 6.96 -7.64
N ILE A 66 -1.98 6.28 -7.69
CA ILE A 66 -0.73 6.83 -7.15
C ILE A 66 -0.31 8.09 -7.90
N GLN A 67 -0.39 8.08 -9.22
CA GLN A 67 0.00 9.22 -10.07
C GLN A 67 -0.91 10.45 -9.88
N GLU A 68 -2.20 10.26 -9.63
CA GLU A 68 -3.16 11.34 -9.39
C GLU A 68 -3.03 11.93 -7.98
N ARG A 69 -2.62 11.11 -7.00
CA ARG A 69 -2.66 11.47 -5.58
C ARG A 69 -1.31 11.87 -4.99
N TYR A 70 -0.21 11.39 -5.56
CA TYR A 70 1.13 11.62 -5.06
C TYR A 70 2.05 12.21 -6.12
N GLU A 71 2.89 13.15 -5.70
CA GLU A 71 3.87 13.77 -6.57
C GLU A 71 5.04 12.83 -6.86
N ARG A 72 5.55 12.88 -8.09
CA ARG A 72 6.79 12.20 -8.46
C ARG A 72 7.93 12.77 -7.61
N GLY A 73 8.60 11.91 -6.84
CA GLY A 73 9.72 12.28 -5.97
C GLY A 73 9.44 12.06 -4.48
N VAL A 74 8.19 11.79 -4.09
CA VAL A 74 7.88 11.31 -2.74
C VAL A 74 8.62 10.00 -2.49
N LYS A 75 9.17 9.83 -1.27
CA LYS A 75 9.87 8.60 -0.85
C LYS A 75 8.96 7.40 -1.10
N GLY A 76 9.51 6.37 -1.74
CA GLY A 76 8.78 5.13 -2.07
C GLY A 76 7.89 5.21 -3.32
N TYR A 77 7.69 6.40 -3.93
CA TYR A 77 6.85 6.56 -5.12
C TYR A 77 7.31 5.66 -6.27
N GLU A 78 8.58 5.79 -6.68
CA GLU A 78 9.09 4.99 -7.79
C GLU A 78 9.16 3.51 -7.47
N LYS A 79 9.37 3.15 -6.20
CA LYS A 79 9.42 1.76 -5.75
C LYS A 79 8.04 1.13 -5.91
N LEU A 80 7.00 1.76 -5.37
CA LEU A 80 5.64 1.23 -5.38
C LEU A 80 5.07 1.08 -6.80
N ILE A 81 5.33 2.06 -7.68
CA ILE A 81 4.97 1.95 -9.09
C ILE A 81 5.63 0.72 -9.74
N LYS A 82 6.94 0.54 -9.55
CA LYS A 82 7.68 -0.61 -10.11
C LYS A 82 7.15 -1.95 -9.58
N VAL A 83 6.80 -2.02 -8.30
CA VAL A 83 6.23 -3.21 -7.67
C VAL A 83 4.90 -3.59 -8.33
N ILE A 84 3.98 -2.63 -8.47
CA ILE A 84 2.68 -2.87 -9.12
C ILE A 84 2.89 -3.24 -10.59
N GLU A 85 3.75 -2.53 -11.33
CA GLU A 85 4.05 -2.85 -12.72
C GLU A 85 4.68 -4.24 -12.91
N ALA A 86 5.51 -4.69 -11.96
CA ALA A 86 6.06 -6.04 -11.98
C ALA A 86 4.98 -7.11 -11.80
N GLY A 87 3.96 -6.85 -10.99
CA GLY A 87 2.80 -7.72 -10.80
C GLY A 87 1.90 -7.84 -12.02
N MET A 88 1.83 -6.80 -12.86
CA MET A 88 1.03 -6.80 -14.09
C MET A 88 1.68 -7.56 -15.26
N LYS A 89 2.99 -7.85 -15.21
CA LYS A 89 3.68 -8.56 -16.29
C LYS A 89 3.29 -10.05 -16.29
N PRO A 90 3.04 -10.65 -17.46
CA PRO A 90 2.84 -12.10 -17.53
C PRO A 90 4.10 -12.81 -17.03
N LYS A 91 3.90 -13.76 -16.09
CA LYS A 91 4.96 -14.61 -15.54
C LYS A 91 5.50 -15.59 -16.57
#